data_AF-A0A2V6XY32-F1
#
_entry.id   AF-A0A2V6XY32-F1
#
_cell.length_a   1.000
_cell.length_b   1.000
_cell.length_c   1.000
_cell.angle_alpha   90.00
_cell.angle_beta   90.00
_cell.angle_gamma   90.00
#
_symmetry.space_group_name_H-M   'P 1'
#
loop_
_entity.id
_entity.type
_entity.pdbx_description
1 polymer ?
#
loop_
_entity_poly.entity_id
_entity_poly.type
_entity_poly.pdbx_seq_one_letter_code
_entity_poly.pdbx_strand_id
1 'polypeptide(L)'
;MRWFVGLCLVLGGVVLATNPGSAGVLDASWTAPTTNTDESPLTDLASYRVYYVTAPTSPCPGSTFVQVASPTTTPPPGQIVSVRLTGLTTGTLYNVAVTAVDTSDSESTCSTVATAAAALELSATPSTLSFGSVTIGTFLEQVFTVQNMRTGTVSGTAFVSAPFTIVSGSAFTLAGSGTTEVTVRFTPTALVTSTTNVNFTADGDSISRSVTGIGALTTLALTVSKTGAGSGTVTSNPAGISCDATCSAAFAIGTMVTLTAAPAAGSTFSGWSGSCTRTGACTVTMSAAQAVTANFSVKVPITFTDDPLVVQTTAVQAVHIVELRTAIASFRALNGLPTFTWTDLTLTPGTSPLQAVHILELRTALSEVYQGLLMAVPTYTDPTIVAGETVSKAAHVQELRDAVRALP
;
A
#
# COMPACT_ATOMS: atom_id res chain seq x y z
N MET A 1 -50.04 -53.53 -5.45
CA MET A 1 -49.38 -54.61 -4.68
C MET A 1 -48.03 -54.09 -4.24
N ARG A 2 -47.70 -54.20 -2.95
CA ARG A 2 -46.41 -53.76 -2.39
C ARG A 2 -45.53 -55.01 -2.25
N TRP A 3 -44.39 -55.05 -2.93
CA TRP A 3 -43.52 -56.22 -3.01
C TRP A 3 -42.31 -56.01 -2.09
N PHE A 4 -41.96 -57.02 -1.30
CA PHE A 4 -40.77 -57.07 -0.46
C PHE A 4 -39.58 -57.65 -1.21
N VAL A 5 -38.45 -56.93 -1.19
CA VAL A 5 -37.20 -57.34 -1.82
C VAL A 5 -36.09 -57.18 -0.77
N GLY A 6 -35.39 -58.28 -0.45
CA GLY A 6 -34.32 -58.29 0.53
C GLY A 6 -33.04 -57.67 -0.06
N LEU A 7 -32.75 -56.42 0.31
CA LEU A 7 -31.55 -55.71 -0.12
C LEU A 7 -30.61 -55.53 1.08
N CYS A 8 -29.36 -55.99 0.97
CA CYS A 8 -28.32 -55.75 1.96
C CYS A 8 -27.52 -54.51 1.55
N LEU A 9 -27.51 -53.47 2.38
CA LEU A 9 -26.88 -52.18 2.13
C LEU A 9 -25.64 -51.99 3.02
N VAL A 10 -24.54 -51.54 2.42
CA VAL A 10 -23.30 -51.18 3.12
C VAL A 10 -22.90 -49.75 2.75
N LEU A 11 -22.53 -48.96 3.75
CA LEU A 11 -21.97 -47.61 3.61
C LEU A 11 -20.49 -47.59 4.04
N GLY A 12 -19.67 -46.81 3.34
CA GLY A 12 -18.30 -46.49 3.75
C GLY A 12 -18.20 -45.06 4.30
N GLY A 13 -17.65 -44.88 5.51
CA GLY A 13 -17.40 -43.56 6.12
C GLY A 13 -16.46 -43.63 7.33
N VAL A 14 -15.72 -42.56 7.60
CA VAL A 14 -14.76 -42.45 8.72
C VAL A 14 -15.25 -41.40 9.72
N VAL A 15 -15.14 -41.68 11.02
CA VAL A 15 -15.47 -40.74 12.10
C VAL A 15 -14.36 -39.70 12.23
N LEU A 16 -14.63 -38.44 11.85
CA LEU A 16 -13.70 -37.32 12.06
C LEU A 16 -14.43 -36.07 12.57
N ALA A 17 -13.70 -35.29 13.37
CA ALA A 17 -14.19 -34.11 14.07
C ALA A 17 -14.68 -33.00 13.14
N THR A 18 -15.68 -32.26 13.64
CA THR A 18 -16.50 -31.28 12.94
C THR A 18 -15.72 -30.06 12.43
N ASN A 19 -15.85 -29.77 11.14
CA ASN A 19 -15.67 -28.43 10.58
C ASN A 19 -16.88 -28.16 9.65
N PRO A 20 -17.68 -27.09 9.87
CA PRO A 20 -18.87 -26.85 9.08
C PRO A 20 -18.47 -26.23 7.73
N GLY A 21 -18.44 -27.06 6.69
CA GLY A 21 -18.36 -26.65 5.29
C GLY A 21 -19.11 -27.68 4.46
N SER A 22 -19.99 -27.24 3.57
CA SER A 22 -20.72 -28.08 2.63
C SER A 22 -19.76 -28.71 1.60
N ALA A 23 -19.41 -30.00 1.77
CA ALA A 23 -18.62 -30.82 0.83
C ALA A 23 -18.54 -32.31 1.27
N GLY A 24 -19.59 -32.84 1.89
CA GLY A 24 -19.61 -34.21 2.40
C GLY A 24 -20.09 -35.20 1.34
N VAL A 25 -19.48 -36.39 1.31
CA VAL A 25 -19.89 -37.49 0.42
C VAL A 25 -20.22 -38.77 1.18
N LEU A 26 -21.06 -39.61 0.58
CA LEU A 26 -21.32 -40.98 1.02
C LEU A 26 -21.38 -41.91 -0.18
N ASP A 27 -20.60 -42.99 -0.13
CA ASP A 27 -20.67 -44.08 -1.10
C ASP A 27 -21.61 -45.17 -0.55
N ALA A 28 -22.75 -45.37 -1.23
CA ALA A 28 -23.73 -46.39 -0.90
C ALA A 28 -23.61 -47.56 -1.88
N SER A 29 -23.57 -48.79 -1.35
CA SER A 29 -23.48 -50.01 -2.17
C SER A 29 -24.42 -51.10 -1.68
N TRP A 30 -25.09 -51.78 -2.59
CA TRP A 30 -26.05 -52.84 -2.27
C TRP A 30 -25.95 -54.01 -3.23
N THR A 31 -26.38 -55.18 -2.78
CA THR A 31 -26.56 -56.34 -3.64
C THR A 31 -27.89 -56.22 -4.40
N ALA A 32 -27.83 -56.29 -5.72
CA ALA A 32 -29.00 -56.29 -6.58
C ALA A 32 -29.89 -57.50 -6.28
N PRO A 33 -31.22 -57.33 -6.26
CA PRO A 33 -32.13 -58.43 -5.99
C PRO A 33 -32.30 -59.33 -7.20
N THR A 34 -32.48 -60.62 -6.97
CA THR A 34 -32.67 -61.62 -8.04
C THR A 34 -34.06 -62.23 -8.07
N THR A 35 -34.84 -62.06 -6.99
CA THR A 35 -36.18 -62.64 -6.86
C THR A 35 -37.16 -61.62 -6.34
N ASN A 36 -38.42 -61.84 -6.71
CA ASN A 36 -39.58 -61.23 -6.11
C ASN A 36 -39.86 -61.82 -4.72
N THR A 37 -40.84 -61.26 -4.01
CA THR A 37 -41.28 -61.74 -2.68
C THR A 37 -41.84 -63.14 -2.70
N ASP A 38 -42.48 -63.52 -3.80
CA ASP A 38 -43.05 -64.85 -4.04
C ASP A 38 -41.99 -65.87 -4.49
N GLU A 39 -40.70 -65.52 -4.36
CA GLU A 39 -39.53 -66.29 -4.80
C GLU A 39 -39.43 -66.50 -6.32
N SER A 40 -40.34 -65.91 -7.11
CA SER A 40 -40.23 -65.92 -8.56
C SER A 40 -39.01 -65.09 -9.01
N PRO A 41 -38.37 -65.44 -10.14
CA PRO A 41 -37.26 -64.66 -10.68
C PRO A 41 -37.68 -63.23 -11.03
N LEU A 42 -36.87 -62.24 -10.64
CA LEU A 42 -37.06 -60.84 -11.03
C LEU A 42 -36.65 -60.66 -12.50
N THR A 43 -37.52 -60.10 -13.35
CA THR A 43 -37.28 -60.02 -14.81
C THR A 43 -37.47 -58.63 -15.41
N ASP A 44 -37.90 -57.67 -14.62
CA ASP A 44 -38.41 -56.37 -15.03
C ASP A 44 -37.86 -55.23 -14.17
N LEU A 45 -36.68 -55.41 -13.56
CA LEU A 45 -36.03 -54.35 -12.78
C LEU A 45 -35.61 -53.17 -13.66
N ALA A 46 -36.09 -51.97 -13.37
CA ALA A 46 -35.75 -50.77 -14.14
C ALA A 46 -34.70 -49.90 -13.44
N SER A 47 -34.86 -49.66 -12.15
CA SER A 47 -33.99 -48.75 -11.40
C SER A 47 -34.02 -49.00 -9.89
N TYR A 48 -33.25 -48.21 -9.17
CA TYR A 48 -33.26 -48.14 -7.71
C TYR A 48 -33.51 -46.69 -7.28
N ARG A 49 -34.27 -46.48 -6.20
CA ARG A 49 -34.34 -45.19 -5.51
C ARG A 49 -33.52 -45.28 -4.23
N VAL A 50 -32.48 -44.45 -4.14
CA VAL A 50 -31.58 -44.37 -2.99
C VAL A 50 -32.00 -43.18 -2.15
N TYR A 51 -32.75 -43.43 -1.09
CA TYR A 51 -33.23 -42.42 -0.15
C TYR A 51 -32.17 -42.10 0.88
N TYR A 52 -32.04 -40.82 1.23
CA TYR A 52 -31.11 -40.38 2.25
C TYR A 52 -31.65 -39.18 3.03
N VAL A 53 -31.38 -39.16 4.33
CA VAL A 53 -31.83 -38.11 5.24
C VAL A 53 -30.88 -38.00 6.42
N THR A 54 -30.81 -36.85 7.08
CA THR A 54 -30.03 -36.70 8.31
C THR A 54 -30.59 -37.60 9.42
N ALA A 55 -29.71 -38.37 10.06
CA ALA A 55 -30.07 -39.23 11.19
C ALA A 55 -30.63 -38.41 12.36
N PRO A 56 -31.55 -38.96 13.18
CA PRO A 56 -31.96 -40.36 13.23
C PRO A 56 -33.20 -40.69 12.37
N THR A 57 -33.65 -39.78 11.50
CA THR A 57 -34.92 -39.96 10.77
C THR A 57 -34.89 -41.14 9.79
N SER A 58 -36.04 -41.81 9.59
CA SER A 58 -36.14 -42.89 8.60
C SER A 58 -36.05 -42.32 7.19
N PRO A 59 -35.16 -42.81 6.31
CA PRO A 59 -34.98 -42.27 4.97
C PRO A 59 -36.15 -42.60 4.03
N CYS A 60 -36.90 -43.66 4.31
CA CYS A 60 -37.96 -44.14 3.43
C CYS A 60 -39.27 -44.47 4.19
N PRO A 61 -40.44 -44.28 3.54
CA PRO A 61 -40.61 -43.55 2.27
C PRO A 61 -40.29 -42.06 2.47
N GLY A 62 -39.47 -41.48 1.58
CA GLY A 62 -39.01 -40.10 1.65
C GLY A 62 -39.22 -39.37 0.33
N SER A 63 -39.07 -38.04 0.32
CA SER A 63 -39.12 -37.25 -0.93
C SER A 63 -37.73 -36.97 -1.53
N THR A 64 -36.67 -37.24 -0.77
CA THR A 64 -35.28 -37.01 -1.18
C THR A 64 -34.63 -38.35 -1.54
N PHE A 65 -34.38 -38.56 -2.83
CA PHE A 65 -33.68 -39.74 -3.32
C PHE A 65 -32.87 -39.43 -4.59
N VAL A 66 -31.87 -40.28 -4.84
CA VAL A 66 -31.20 -40.36 -6.15
C VAL A 66 -31.72 -41.61 -6.87
N GLN A 67 -32.07 -41.46 -8.14
CA GLN A 67 -32.45 -42.60 -8.97
C GLN A 67 -31.23 -43.18 -9.69
N VAL A 68 -31.04 -44.49 -9.58
CA VAL A 68 -29.92 -45.22 -10.17
C VAL A 68 -30.48 -46.25 -11.13
N ALA A 69 -30.18 -46.13 -12.42
CA ALA A 69 -30.66 -47.07 -13.43
C ALA A 69 -30.10 -48.48 -13.16
N SER A 70 -30.94 -49.51 -13.31
CA SER A 70 -30.45 -50.88 -13.27
C SER A 70 -29.71 -51.20 -14.58
N PRO A 71 -28.52 -51.82 -14.53
CA PRO A 71 -27.81 -52.22 -15.75
C PRO A 71 -28.54 -53.32 -16.54
N THR A 72 -29.38 -54.12 -15.86
CA THR A 72 -30.15 -55.22 -16.44
C THR A 72 -31.53 -55.31 -15.80
N THR A 73 -32.49 -55.87 -16.51
CA THR A 73 -33.81 -56.17 -15.94
C THR A 73 -33.83 -57.47 -15.12
N THR A 74 -32.81 -58.32 -15.29
CA THR A 74 -32.60 -59.58 -14.56
C THR A 74 -31.17 -59.62 -14.01
N PRO A 75 -30.92 -59.05 -12.83
CA PRO A 75 -29.57 -59.05 -12.22
C PRO A 75 -29.08 -60.48 -11.93
N PRO A 76 -27.83 -60.85 -12.26
CA PRO A 76 -27.24 -62.09 -11.76
C PRO A 76 -27.06 -62.08 -10.22
N PRO A 77 -27.05 -63.26 -9.57
CA PRO A 77 -26.77 -63.37 -8.14
C PRO A 77 -25.45 -62.71 -7.74
N GLY A 78 -25.48 -61.90 -6.68
CA GLY A 78 -24.31 -61.24 -6.13
C GLY A 78 -23.84 -59.99 -6.88
N GLN A 79 -24.58 -59.51 -7.89
CA GLN A 79 -24.29 -58.24 -8.52
C GLN A 79 -24.34 -57.10 -7.50
N ILE A 80 -23.26 -56.32 -7.40
CA ILE A 80 -23.19 -55.13 -6.56
C ILE A 80 -23.49 -53.90 -7.41
N VAL A 81 -24.34 -53.02 -6.89
CA VAL A 81 -24.62 -51.70 -7.45
C VAL A 81 -24.21 -50.66 -6.43
N SER A 82 -23.63 -49.55 -6.90
CA SER A 82 -23.16 -48.48 -6.03
C SER A 82 -23.52 -47.10 -6.59
N VAL A 83 -23.74 -46.14 -5.70
CA VAL A 83 -23.91 -44.72 -6.04
C VAL A 83 -23.18 -43.85 -5.02
N ARG A 84 -22.65 -42.72 -5.49
CA ARG A 84 -22.11 -41.67 -4.63
C ARG A 84 -23.16 -40.58 -4.42
N LEU A 85 -23.41 -40.25 -3.16
CA LEU A 85 -24.18 -39.09 -2.73
C LEU A 85 -23.21 -37.93 -2.47
N THR A 86 -23.42 -36.78 -3.10
CA THR A 86 -22.59 -35.57 -2.98
C THR A 86 -23.40 -34.40 -2.42
N GLY A 87 -22.74 -33.28 -2.11
CA GLY A 87 -23.41 -32.09 -1.56
C GLY A 87 -23.98 -32.26 -0.14
N LEU A 88 -23.51 -33.26 0.62
CA LEU A 88 -23.94 -33.49 2.00
C LEU A 88 -23.18 -32.59 2.98
N THR A 89 -23.67 -32.46 4.21
CA THR A 89 -22.98 -31.73 5.27
C THR A 89 -21.91 -32.63 5.89
N THR A 90 -20.63 -32.30 5.69
CA THR A 90 -19.50 -33.07 6.23
C THR A 90 -19.61 -33.29 7.74
N GLY A 91 -19.31 -34.51 8.19
CA GLY A 91 -19.39 -34.92 9.60
C GLY A 91 -20.81 -35.17 10.11
N THR A 92 -21.85 -34.88 9.31
CA THR A 92 -23.24 -35.17 9.67
C THR A 92 -23.57 -36.62 9.37
N LEU A 93 -24.25 -37.29 10.30
CA LEU A 93 -24.77 -38.65 10.10
C LEU A 93 -25.98 -38.62 9.17
N TYR A 94 -25.96 -39.47 8.15
CA TYR A 94 -27.09 -39.73 7.27
C TYR A 94 -27.53 -41.18 7.40
N ASN A 95 -28.85 -41.37 7.42
CA ASN A 95 -29.49 -42.65 7.22
C ASN A 95 -29.79 -42.82 5.72
N VAL A 96 -29.45 -43.98 5.16
CA VAL A 96 -29.65 -44.33 3.75
C VAL A 96 -30.41 -45.64 3.66
N ALA A 97 -31.36 -45.71 2.74
CA ALA A 97 -32.06 -46.95 2.37
C ALA A 97 -32.34 -46.96 0.86
N VAL A 98 -32.48 -48.16 0.30
CA VAL A 98 -32.67 -48.35 -1.13
C VAL A 98 -33.92 -49.17 -1.39
N THR A 99 -34.66 -48.81 -2.43
CA THR A 99 -35.76 -49.61 -2.99
C THR A 99 -35.45 -49.98 -4.43
N ALA A 100 -36.01 -51.09 -4.89
CA ALA A 100 -36.02 -51.50 -6.30
C ALA A 100 -37.29 -50.97 -6.97
N VAL A 101 -37.18 -50.56 -8.23
CA VAL A 101 -38.29 -50.05 -9.05
C VAL A 101 -38.37 -50.83 -10.34
N ASP A 102 -39.53 -51.40 -10.64
CA ASP A 102 -39.77 -52.16 -11.87
C ASP A 102 -40.03 -51.26 -13.09
N THR A 103 -40.15 -51.86 -14.28
CA THR A 103 -40.47 -51.15 -15.53
C THR A 103 -41.84 -50.48 -15.55
N SER A 104 -42.71 -50.80 -14.59
CA SER A 104 -44.03 -50.18 -14.39
C SER A 104 -44.01 -49.10 -13.31
N ASP A 105 -42.83 -48.69 -12.83
CA ASP A 105 -42.59 -47.73 -11.73
C ASP A 105 -43.17 -48.19 -10.37
N SER A 106 -43.39 -49.49 -10.19
CA SER A 106 -43.76 -50.03 -8.87
C SER A 106 -42.52 -50.19 -8.01
N GLU A 107 -42.62 -49.71 -6.78
CA GLU A 107 -41.51 -49.67 -5.84
C GLU A 107 -41.61 -50.77 -4.78
N SER A 108 -40.47 -51.40 -4.49
CA SER A 108 -40.34 -52.39 -3.44
C SER A 108 -40.41 -51.79 -2.04
N THR A 109 -40.42 -52.63 -1.01
CA THR A 109 -40.10 -52.20 0.34
C THR A 109 -38.65 -51.76 0.46
N CYS A 110 -38.37 -50.96 1.48
CA CYS A 110 -37.02 -50.51 1.76
C CYS A 110 -36.09 -51.65 2.16
N SER A 111 -34.82 -51.48 1.80
CA SER A 111 -33.70 -52.17 2.41
C SER A 111 -33.63 -51.91 3.92
N THR A 112 -32.75 -52.65 4.59
CA THR A 112 -32.27 -52.22 5.91
C THR A 112 -31.64 -50.83 5.82
N VAL A 113 -31.85 -50.02 6.86
CA VAL A 113 -31.24 -48.68 6.95
C VAL A 113 -29.77 -48.84 7.30
N ALA A 114 -28.91 -48.21 6.51
CA ALA A 114 -27.50 -48.05 6.84
C ALA A 114 -27.26 -46.60 7.29
N THR A 115 -26.36 -46.40 8.25
CA THR A 115 -26.04 -45.07 8.78
C THR A 115 -24.54 -44.81 8.68
N ALA A 116 -24.16 -43.66 8.15
CA ALA A 116 -22.76 -43.22 8.10
C ALA A 116 -22.65 -41.69 8.12
N ALA A 117 -21.51 -41.17 8.58
CA ALA A 117 -21.21 -39.74 8.53
C ALA A 117 -20.69 -39.38 7.14
N ALA A 118 -21.21 -38.30 6.56
CA ALA A 118 -20.68 -37.80 5.29
C ALA A 118 -19.21 -37.39 5.46
N ALA A 119 -18.34 -37.95 4.64
CA ALA A 119 -16.90 -37.75 4.73
C ALA A 119 -16.44 -36.63 3.79
N LEU A 120 -15.32 -35.98 4.13
CA LEU A 120 -14.67 -35.02 3.25
C LEU A 120 -13.72 -35.76 2.30
N GLU A 121 -13.78 -35.49 1.00
CA GLU A 121 -12.89 -36.17 0.04
C GLU A 121 -11.48 -35.57 0.01
N LEU A 122 -11.37 -34.24 0.17
CA LEU A 122 -10.12 -33.49 0.14
C LEU A 122 -10.01 -32.56 1.33
N SER A 123 -8.81 -32.40 1.87
CA SER A 123 -8.48 -31.26 2.70
C SER A 123 -7.51 -30.32 1.98
N ALA A 124 -7.57 -29.03 2.31
CA ALA A 124 -6.59 -28.03 1.89
C ALA A 124 -6.16 -27.25 3.13
N THR A 125 -4.86 -27.25 3.43
CA THR A 125 -4.28 -26.60 4.59
C THR A 125 -3.22 -25.57 4.16
N PRO A 126 -3.12 -24.40 4.82
CA PRO A 126 -3.96 -23.93 5.92
C PRO A 126 -5.40 -23.57 5.50
N SER A 127 -6.28 -23.22 6.45
CA SER A 127 -7.65 -22.76 6.13
C SER A 127 -7.68 -21.37 5.49
N THR A 128 -6.63 -20.58 5.70
CA THR A 128 -6.47 -19.23 5.20
C THR A 128 -5.00 -18.95 4.86
N LEU A 129 -4.73 -18.22 3.77
CA LEU A 129 -3.39 -17.67 3.47
C LEU A 129 -3.42 -16.14 3.49
N SER A 130 -2.39 -15.55 4.09
CA SER A 130 -2.21 -14.10 4.13
C SER A 130 -0.88 -13.74 3.50
N PHE A 131 -0.93 -13.00 2.40
CA PHE A 131 0.23 -12.51 1.68
C PHE A 131 0.82 -11.23 2.30
N GLY A 132 0.17 -10.67 3.34
CA GLY A 132 0.59 -9.41 3.95
C GLY A 132 0.59 -8.26 2.93
N SER A 133 1.51 -7.31 3.12
CA SER A 133 1.72 -6.19 2.20
C SER A 133 2.72 -6.58 1.12
N VAL A 134 2.31 -6.52 -0.15
CA VAL A 134 3.14 -6.80 -1.32
C VAL A 134 3.24 -5.54 -2.17
N THR A 135 4.45 -5.19 -2.60
CA THR A 135 4.67 -4.01 -3.43
C THR A 135 3.90 -4.11 -4.75
N ILE A 136 3.19 -3.06 -5.14
CA ILE A 136 2.47 -3.00 -6.41
C ILE A 136 3.43 -3.27 -7.58
N GLY A 137 3.04 -4.18 -8.48
CA GLY A 137 3.86 -4.61 -9.61
C GLY A 137 4.88 -5.71 -9.30
N THR A 138 5.02 -6.12 -8.03
CA THR A 138 5.72 -7.35 -7.65
C THR A 138 4.72 -8.45 -7.29
N PHE A 139 5.22 -9.60 -6.85
CA PHE A 139 4.37 -10.71 -6.44
C PHE A 139 4.94 -11.42 -5.20
N LEU A 140 4.05 -12.13 -4.50
CA LEU A 140 4.41 -13.09 -3.46
C LEU A 140 3.66 -14.40 -3.71
N GLU A 141 4.32 -15.53 -3.44
CA GLU A 141 3.73 -16.86 -3.56
C GLU A 141 3.58 -17.51 -2.19
N GLN A 142 2.47 -18.22 -2.01
CA GLN A 142 2.21 -19.07 -0.85
C GLN A 142 1.53 -20.35 -1.31
N VAL A 143 1.52 -21.36 -0.45
CA VAL A 143 1.14 -22.73 -0.82
C VAL A 143 0.01 -23.21 0.07
N PHE A 144 -0.96 -23.91 -0.55
CA PHE A 144 -1.83 -24.84 0.15
C PHE A 144 -1.34 -26.27 -0.06
N THR A 145 -1.31 -27.07 1.01
CA THR A 145 -1.18 -28.53 0.89
C THR A 145 -2.56 -29.13 0.72
N VAL A 146 -2.80 -29.77 -0.41
CA VAL A 146 -4.04 -30.49 -0.70
C VAL A 146 -3.81 -31.97 -0.43
N GLN A 147 -4.69 -32.60 0.33
CA GLN A 147 -4.59 -34.01 0.71
C GLN A 147 -5.87 -34.76 0.34
N ASN A 148 -5.70 -35.92 -0.29
CA ASN A 148 -6.79 -36.88 -0.44
C ASN A 148 -7.00 -37.59 0.90
N MET A 149 -8.24 -37.54 1.40
CA MET A 149 -8.62 -38.12 2.69
C MET A 149 -9.15 -39.56 2.56
N ARG A 150 -9.14 -40.13 1.36
CA ARG A 150 -9.61 -41.48 1.04
C ARG A 150 -8.48 -42.41 0.62
N THR A 151 -8.80 -43.69 0.47
CA THR A 151 -7.88 -44.73 0.00
C THR A 151 -7.86 -44.89 -1.53
N GLY A 152 -8.80 -44.26 -2.24
CA GLY A 152 -8.91 -44.27 -3.71
C GLY A 152 -8.12 -43.14 -4.40
N THR A 153 -8.32 -42.98 -5.71
CA THR A 153 -7.75 -41.85 -6.47
C THR A 153 -8.76 -40.72 -6.57
N VAL A 154 -8.30 -39.49 -6.34
CA VAL A 154 -9.10 -38.26 -6.43
C VAL A 154 -8.44 -37.34 -7.44
N SER A 155 -9.22 -36.81 -8.41
CA SER A 155 -8.73 -35.81 -9.37
C SER A 155 -9.53 -34.52 -9.24
N GLY A 156 -8.84 -33.39 -9.33
CA GLY A 156 -9.46 -32.10 -9.11
C GLY A 156 -8.71 -30.93 -9.73
N THR A 157 -9.28 -29.75 -9.53
CA THR A 157 -8.73 -28.47 -9.98
C THR A 157 -8.78 -27.45 -8.85
N ALA A 158 -7.87 -26.48 -8.88
CA ALA A 158 -7.92 -25.28 -8.06
C ALA A 158 -8.17 -24.05 -8.94
N PHE A 159 -9.00 -23.13 -8.45
CA PHE A 159 -9.30 -21.87 -9.11
C PHE A 159 -9.33 -20.72 -8.11
N VAL A 160 -8.88 -19.54 -8.55
CA VAL A 160 -8.97 -18.28 -7.81
C VAL A 160 -9.09 -17.12 -8.78
N SER A 161 -9.79 -16.05 -8.36
CA SER A 161 -9.91 -14.82 -9.13
C SER A 161 -8.71 -13.88 -8.94
N ALA A 162 -8.42 -13.07 -9.95
CA ALA A 162 -7.49 -11.94 -9.83
C ALA A 162 -7.83 -11.06 -8.61
N PRO A 163 -6.84 -10.41 -7.97
CA PRO A 163 -5.41 -10.36 -8.32
C PRO A 163 -4.59 -11.59 -7.89
N PHE A 164 -5.24 -12.67 -7.46
CA PHE A 164 -4.58 -13.94 -7.18
C PHE A 164 -4.59 -14.84 -8.42
N THR A 165 -3.60 -15.72 -8.54
CA THR A 165 -3.51 -16.71 -9.62
C THR A 165 -2.97 -18.03 -9.11
N ILE A 166 -3.44 -19.15 -9.66
CA ILE A 166 -2.81 -20.47 -9.43
C ILE A 166 -1.60 -20.58 -10.34
N VAL A 167 -0.41 -20.79 -9.76
CA VAL A 167 0.85 -20.90 -10.50
C VAL A 167 1.15 -22.35 -10.85
N SER A 168 0.90 -23.27 -9.92
CA SER A 168 1.16 -24.70 -10.07
C SER A 168 0.28 -25.53 -9.14
N GLY A 169 0.26 -26.85 -9.36
CA GLY A 169 -0.52 -27.79 -8.55
C GLY A 169 -1.99 -27.95 -8.97
N SER A 170 -2.41 -27.32 -10.07
CA SER A 170 -3.74 -27.49 -10.67
C SER A 170 -3.60 -27.76 -12.17
N ALA A 171 -4.30 -28.71 -12.78
CA ALA A 171 -5.11 -29.76 -12.14
C ALA A 171 -4.22 -30.74 -11.32
N PHE A 172 -4.82 -31.51 -10.41
CA PHE A 172 -4.10 -32.50 -9.59
C PHE A 172 -4.82 -33.85 -9.57
N THR A 173 -4.04 -34.92 -9.35
CA THR A 173 -4.52 -36.28 -9.14
C THR A 173 -3.76 -36.90 -7.97
N LEU A 174 -4.48 -37.35 -6.95
CA LEU A 174 -3.94 -37.86 -5.69
C LEU A 174 -4.40 -39.30 -5.48
N ALA A 175 -3.47 -40.25 -5.46
CA ALA A 175 -3.75 -41.66 -5.18
C ALA A 175 -3.59 -41.97 -3.68
N GLY A 176 -4.50 -42.76 -3.11
CA GLY A 176 -4.49 -43.08 -1.68
C GLY A 176 -4.54 -41.83 -0.83
N SER A 177 -3.87 -41.83 0.32
CA SER A 177 -3.76 -40.64 1.20
C SER A 177 -2.72 -39.62 0.72
N GLY A 178 -2.52 -39.51 -0.60
CA GLY A 178 -1.50 -38.66 -1.22
C GLY A 178 -1.76 -37.17 -1.04
N THR A 179 -0.69 -36.38 -1.16
CA THR A 179 -0.74 -34.93 -1.06
C THR A 179 -0.13 -34.26 -2.29
N THR A 180 -0.51 -33.01 -2.52
CA THR A 180 0.14 -32.11 -3.47
C THR A 180 0.17 -30.69 -2.92
N GLU A 181 1.05 -29.87 -3.48
CA GLU A 181 1.14 -28.45 -3.16
C GLU A 181 0.53 -27.63 -4.30
N VAL A 182 -0.38 -26.72 -3.95
CA VAL A 182 -0.96 -25.76 -4.87
C VAL A 182 -0.40 -24.39 -4.55
N THR A 183 0.41 -23.87 -5.45
CA THR A 183 1.04 -22.55 -5.31
C THR A 183 0.10 -21.47 -5.81
N VAL A 184 -0.20 -20.52 -4.94
CA VAL A 184 -1.01 -19.34 -5.20
C VAL A 184 -0.11 -18.12 -5.19
N ARG A 185 -0.23 -17.29 -6.22
CA ARG A 185 0.48 -16.01 -6.33
C ARG A 185 -0.50 -14.86 -6.12
N PHE A 186 -0.06 -13.84 -5.38
CA PHE A 186 -0.73 -12.55 -5.30
C PHE A 186 0.10 -11.50 -6.03
N THR A 187 -0.50 -10.85 -7.04
CA THR A 187 0.15 -9.80 -7.86
C THR A 187 -0.68 -8.52 -7.82
N PRO A 188 -0.50 -7.65 -6.80
CA PRO A 188 -1.29 -6.45 -6.68
C PRO A 188 -0.94 -5.40 -7.75
N THR A 189 -1.97 -4.81 -8.34
CA THR A 189 -1.86 -3.70 -9.32
C THR A 189 -2.33 -2.36 -8.76
N ALA A 190 -2.90 -2.34 -7.55
CA ALA A 190 -3.46 -1.16 -6.91
C ALA A 190 -3.21 -1.19 -5.38
N LEU A 191 -3.26 -0.02 -4.75
CA LEU A 191 -3.15 0.15 -3.31
C LEU A 191 -4.49 -0.22 -2.64
N VAL A 192 -4.74 -1.53 -2.51
CA VAL A 192 -6.01 -2.05 -2.01
C VAL A 192 -5.80 -3.39 -1.29
N THR A 193 -6.59 -3.62 -0.25
CA THR A 193 -6.74 -4.93 0.37
C THR A 193 -7.65 -5.80 -0.50
N SER A 194 -7.13 -6.94 -0.95
CA SER A 194 -7.86 -7.92 -1.75
C SER A 194 -8.12 -9.16 -0.92
N THR A 195 -9.37 -9.62 -0.88
CA THR A 195 -9.77 -10.86 -0.20
C THR A 195 -10.69 -11.66 -1.11
N THR A 196 -10.37 -12.93 -1.31
CA THR A 196 -11.19 -13.88 -2.09
C THR A 196 -11.00 -15.30 -1.57
N ASN A 197 -11.58 -16.29 -2.24
CA ASN A 197 -11.41 -17.70 -1.93
C ASN A 197 -10.73 -18.45 -3.08
N VAL A 198 -9.79 -19.33 -2.72
CA VAL A 198 -9.32 -20.39 -3.60
C VAL A 198 -10.29 -21.57 -3.45
N ASN A 199 -10.85 -22.02 -4.56
CA ASN A 199 -11.77 -23.14 -4.60
C ASN A 199 -11.06 -24.36 -5.18
N PHE A 200 -11.00 -25.43 -4.39
CA PHE A 200 -10.50 -26.74 -4.82
C PHE A 200 -11.70 -27.63 -5.11
N THR A 201 -11.85 -28.07 -6.35
CA THR A 201 -13.00 -28.84 -6.82
C THR A 201 -12.57 -30.22 -7.30
N ALA A 202 -13.24 -31.27 -6.83
CA ALA A 202 -13.01 -32.65 -7.21
C ALA A 202 -14.33 -33.43 -7.14
N ASP A 203 -14.54 -34.35 -8.07
CA ASP A 203 -15.71 -35.24 -8.14
C ASP A 203 -17.10 -34.54 -8.00
N GLY A 204 -17.18 -33.25 -8.35
CA GLY A 204 -18.40 -32.44 -8.29
C GLY A 204 -18.59 -31.61 -7.02
N ASP A 205 -17.70 -31.74 -6.03
CA ASP A 205 -17.71 -30.98 -4.78
C ASP A 205 -16.55 -29.96 -4.71
N SER A 206 -16.75 -28.88 -3.96
CA SER A 206 -15.73 -27.82 -3.80
C SER A 206 -15.47 -27.50 -2.33
N ILE A 207 -14.19 -27.37 -1.95
CA ILE A 207 -13.77 -26.74 -0.70
C ILE A 207 -13.17 -25.36 -0.98
N SER A 208 -13.50 -24.38 -0.13
CA SER A 208 -13.01 -23.01 -0.26
C SER A 208 -12.02 -22.67 0.86
N ARG A 209 -10.89 -22.03 0.51
CA ARG A 209 -9.91 -21.48 1.45
C ARG A 209 -9.75 -19.98 1.21
N SER A 210 -9.79 -19.19 2.26
CA SER A 210 -9.69 -17.73 2.10
C SER A 210 -8.25 -17.30 1.85
N VAL A 211 -8.06 -16.34 0.96
CA VAL A 211 -6.78 -15.69 0.71
C VAL A 211 -6.93 -14.19 0.84
N THR A 212 -5.95 -13.54 1.47
CA THR A 212 -5.93 -12.09 1.65
C THR A 212 -4.54 -11.51 1.36
N GLY A 213 -4.49 -10.31 0.81
CA GLY A 213 -3.25 -9.60 0.51
C GLY A 213 -3.51 -8.11 0.32
N ILE A 214 -2.51 -7.28 0.62
CA ILE A 214 -2.58 -5.83 0.50
C ILE A 214 -1.57 -5.41 -0.56
N GLY A 215 -2.04 -4.76 -1.63
CA GLY A 215 -1.13 -4.04 -2.52
C GLY A 215 -0.63 -2.79 -1.83
N ALA A 216 0.69 -2.61 -1.75
CA ALA A 216 1.32 -1.48 -1.07
C ALA A 216 2.32 -0.75 -1.97
N LEU A 217 2.54 0.53 -1.73
CA LEU A 217 3.63 1.26 -2.37
C LEU A 217 4.88 1.14 -1.50
N THR A 218 6.05 0.93 -2.12
CA THR A 218 7.32 1.09 -1.42
C THR A 218 7.59 2.58 -1.26
N THR A 219 7.86 3.03 -0.03
CA THR A 219 8.10 4.44 0.27
C THR A 219 9.54 4.69 0.71
N LEU A 220 10.06 5.88 0.41
CA LEU A 220 11.38 6.38 0.78
C LEU A 220 11.22 7.66 1.61
N ALA A 221 12.12 7.87 2.57
CA ALA A 221 12.09 9.05 3.42
C ALA A 221 12.70 10.26 2.71
N LEU A 222 11.99 11.39 2.73
CA LEU A 222 12.51 12.71 2.40
C LEU A 222 12.58 13.52 3.70
N THR A 223 13.78 14.00 4.04
CA THR A 223 14.01 14.83 5.22
C THR A 223 14.41 16.23 4.79
N VAL A 224 13.81 17.23 5.43
CA VAL A 224 14.09 18.64 5.20
C VAL A 224 14.66 19.27 6.46
N SER A 225 15.73 20.05 6.32
CA SER A 225 16.28 20.88 7.39
C SER A 225 16.18 22.36 7.02
N LYS A 226 16.18 23.24 8.02
CA LYS A 226 16.25 24.69 7.85
C LYS A 226 17.54 25.21 8.47
N THR A 227 18.23 26.12 7.81
CA THR A 227 19.52 26.67 8.25
C THR A 227 19.60 28.17 7.98
N GLY A 228 20.58 28.83 8.61
CA GLY A 228 20.80 30.26 8.52
C GLY A 228 20.13 31.06 9.64
N ALA A 229 20.40 32.36 9.69
CA ALA A 229 19.91 33.24 10.76
C ALA A 229 18.46 33.72 10.54
N GLY A 230 17.95 33.58 9.32
CA GLY A 230 16.55 33.88 8.99
C GLY A 230 15.60 32.77 9.42
N SER A 231 14.31 33.03 9.26
CA SER A 231 13.25 32.06 9.53
C SER A 231 12.30 31.93 8.35
N GLY A 232 11.58 30.82 8.32
CA GLY A 232 10.61 30.51 7.28
C GLY A 232 10.03 29.11 7.43
N THR A 233 9.11 28.79 6.53
CA THR A 233 8.42 27.50 6.48
C THR A 233 8.79 26.79 5.17
N VAL A 234 8.72 25.45 5.18
CA VAL A 234 8.89 24.64 3.97
C VAL A 234 7.73 23.67 3.88
N THR A 235 7.10 23.61 2.71
CA THR A 235 5.99 22.70 2.44
C THR A 235 6.28 21.82 1.22
N SER A 236 5.65 20.66 1.12
CA SER A 236 5.76 19.75 -0.02
C SER A 236 4.46 19.57 -0.80
N ASN A 237 4.60 19.29 -2.10
CA ASN A 237 3.55 18.70 -2.94
C ASN A 237 4.11 17.43 -3.64
N PRO A 238 3.55 16.22 -3.43
CA PRO A 238 2.40 15.92 -2.59
C PRO A 238 2.58 16.31 -1.11
N ALA A 239 1.47 16.54 -0.42
CA ALA A 239 1.50 16.94 0.99
C ALA A 239 2.12 15.84 1.87
N GLY A 240 2.88 16.25 2.87
CA GLY A 240 3.55 15.35 3.81
C GLY A 240 4.60 16.05 4.65
N ILE A 241 5.26 17.06 4.09
CA ILE A 241 6.21 17.93 4.81
C ILE A 241 5.58 19.29 5.03
N SER A 242 5.60 19.73 6.28
CA SER A 242 5.33 21.10 6.71
C SER A 242 6.28 21.43 7.85
N CYS A 243 7.41 22.01 7.49
CA CYS A 243 8.60 22.16 8.32
C CYS A 243 8.47 23.26 9.40
N ASP A 244 7.28 23.40 9.96
CA ASP A 244 7.03 24.05 11.24
C ASP A 244 6.91 23.01 12.36
N ALA A 245 6.37 21.82 12.04
CA ALA A 245 6.24 20.70 12.96
C ALA A 245 6.77 19.38 12.39
N THR A 246 6.57 19.13 11.09
CA THR A 246 6.91 17.85 10.44
C THR A 246 7.87 18.08 9.27
N CYS A 247 9.13 17.76 9.51
CA CYS A 247 10.23 17.96 8.56
C CYS A 247 10.70 16.69 7.86
N SER A 248 10.00 15.56 8.04
CA SER A 248 10.31 14.32 7.34
C SER A 248 9.01 13.59 7.01
N ALA A 249 8.94 13.01 5.82
CA ALA A 249 7.81 12.20 5.39
C ALA A 249 8.24 11.09 4.41
N ALA A 250 7.44 10.04 4.32
CA ALA A 250 7.66 8.93 3.41
C ALA A 250 6.83 9.12 2.13
N PHE A 251 7.48 9.06 0.98
CA PHE A 251 6.85 9.20 -0.34
C PHE A 251 7.14 7.96 -1.17
N ALA A 252 6.20 7.54 -2.03
CA ALA A 252 6.39 6.36 -2.86
C ALA A 252 7.60 6.48 -3.81
N ILE A 253 8.29 5.38 -4.10
CA ILE A 253 9.38 5.35 -5.09
C ILE A 253 8.89 5.94 -6.42
N GLY A 254 9.72 6.78 -7.03
CA GLY A 254 9.42 7.46 -8.30
C GLY A 254 8.53 8.70 -8.17
N THR A 255 7.98 8.98 -6.98
CA THR A 255 7.20 10.20 -6.73
C THR A 255 8.09 11.42 -6.92
N MET A 256 7.59 12.40 -7.67
CA MET A 256 8.21 13.71 -7.82
C MET A 256 7.64 14.66 -6.76
N VAL A 257 8.46 15.00 -5.76
CA VAL A 257 8.08 15.87 -4.65
C VAL A 257 8.60 17.27 -4.90
N THR A 258 7.72 18.27 -4.91
CA THR A 258 8.07 19.69 -5.03
C THR A 258 8.06 20.34 -3.65
N LEU A 259 9.20 20.85 -3.21
CA LEU A 259 9.36 21.64 -1.99
C LEU A 259 9.30 23.14 -2.30
N THR A 260 8.55 23.87 -1.48
CA THR A 260 8.40 25.33 -1.56
C THR A 260 8.79 25.94 -0.21
N ALA A 261 9.70 26.90 -0.25
CA ALA A 261 10.12 27.68 0.91
C ALA A 261 9.37 29.02 0.94
N ALA A 262 8.84 29.39 2.10
CA ALA A 262 8.22 30.68 2.34
C ALA A 262 8.99 31.38 3.48
N PRO A 263 9.78 32.43 3.19
CA PRO A 263 10.46 33.18 4.24
C PRO A 263 9.43 33.92 5.12
N ALA A 264 9.70 33.97 6.43
CA ALA A 264 8.89 34.75 7.35
C ALA A 264 9.14 36.26 7.17
N ALA A 265 8.32 37.09 7.81
CA ALA A 265 8.55 38.53 7.86
C ALA A 265 9.95 38.83 8.45
N GLY A 266 10.70 39.71 7.79
CA GLY A 266 12.09 40.01 8.19
C GLY A 266 13.11 38.94 7.80
N SER A 267 12.77 38.00 6.91
CA SER A 267 13.71 37.01 6.38
C SER A 267 13.71 36.95 4.85
N THR A 268 14.79 36.44 4.27
CA THR A 268 14.95 36.13 2.84
C THR A 268 15.28 34.65 2.68
N PHE A 269 14.78 34.01 1.61
CA PHE A 269 15.15 32.64 1.25
C PHE A 269 16.37 32.69 0.32
N SER A 270 17.50 32.15 0.77
CA SER A 270 18.78 32.24 0.06
C SER A 270 19.06 31.03 -0.85
N GLY A 271 18.28 29.96 -0.74
CA GLY A 271 18.30 28.83 -1.67
C GLY A 271 18.30 27.46 -0.99
N TRP A 272 18.22 26.42 -1.81
CA TRP A 272 18.29 25.04 -1.39
C TRP A 272 19.73 24.51 -1.41
N SER A 273 20.05 23.55 -0.53
CA SER A 273 21.24 22.71 -0.62
C SER A 273 20.93 21.23 -0.33
N GLY A 274 21.89 20.34 -0.55
CA GLY A 274 21.70 18.88 -0.45
C GLY A 274 21.23 18.27 -1.77
N SER A 275 20.14 17.49 -1.74
CA SER A 275 19.54 16.87 -2.94
C SER A 275 18.96 17.89 -3.95
N CYS A 276 19.10 19.19 -3.66
CA CYS A 276 18.58 20.29 -4.44
C CYS A 276 19.46 21.52 -4.24
N THR A 277 19.82 22.23 -5.31
CA THR A 277 20.81 23.33 -5.24
C THR A 277 20.34 24.63 -5.91
N ARG A 278 19.03 24.78 -6.14
CA ARG A 278 18.45 25.93 -6.85
C ARG A 278 17.88 26.97 -5.87
N THR A 279 17.54 28.16 -6.35
CA THR A 279 16.93 29.25 -5.56
C THR A 279 15.41 29.37 -5.74
N GLY A 280 14.82 28.62 -6.67
CA GLY A 280 13.36 28.54 -6.91
C GLY A 280 12.70 27.33 -6.24
N ALA A 281 11.56 26.88 -6.76
CA ALA A 281 10.94 25.62 -6.29
C ALA A 281 11.90 24.44 -6.47
N CYS A 282 11.98 23.59 -5.45
CA CYS A 282 12.86 22.44 -5.46
C CYS A 282 12.09 21.17 -5.80
N THR A 283 12.48 20.46 -6.85
CA THR A 283 11.81 19.20 -7.24
C THR A 283 12.76 18.03 -7.04
N VAL A 284 12.33 17.04 -6.24
CA VAL A 284 13.09 15.84 -5.89
C VAL A 284 12.33 14.60 -6.35
N THR A 285 12.97 13.76 -7.14
CA THR A 285 12.43 12.43 -7.49
C THR A 285 12.91 11.40 -6.47
N MET A 286 11.96 10.70 -5.84
CA MET A 286 12.26 9.73 -4.78
C MET A 286 12.77 8.40 -5.35
N SER A 287 14.07 8.35 -5.66
CA SER A 287 14.79 7.14 -6.07
C SER A 287 15.56 6.46 -4.93
N ALA A 288 15.86 7.21 -3.87
CA ALA A 288 16.45 6.75 -2.61
C ALA A 288 15.91 7.63 -1.47
N ALA A 289 16.34 7.39 -0.23
CA ALA A 289 16.14 8.38 0.83
C ALA A 289 16.90 9.67 0.48
N GLN A 290 16.27 10.83 0.65
CA GLN A 290 16.81 12.12 0.21
C GLN A 290 16.82 13.13 1.36
N ALA A 291 17.75 14.09 1.30
CA ALA A 291 17.89 15.13 2.31
C ALA A 291 18.07 16.51 1.64
N VAL A 292 17.21 17.46 1.98
CA VAL A 292 17.22 18.83 1.43
C VAL A 292 17.32 19.85 2.56
N THR A 293 18.12 20.88 2.37
CA THR A 293 18.27 21.98 3.33
C THR A 293 17.74 23.28 2.73
N ALA A 294 16.87 23.98 3.43
CA ALA A 294 16.39 25.32 3.10
C ALA A 294 17.20 26.37 3.85
N ASN A 295 17.86 27.28 3.14
CA ASN A 295 18.64 28.35 3.74
C ASN A 295 17.80 29.63 3.83
N PHE A 296 17.72 30.22 5.03
CA PHE A 296 17.06 31.49 5.29
C PHE A 296 18.06 32.48 5.93
N SER A 297 18.07 33.70 5.42
CA SER A 297 18.84 34.83 5.97
C SER A 297 17.91 35.87 6.58
N VAL A 298 18.41 36.64 7.54
CA VAL A 298 17.66 37.79 8.07
C VAL A 298 17.66 38.88 7.00
N LYS A 299 16.49 39.48 6.75
CA LYS A 299 16.36 40.66 5.90
C LYS A 299 16.57 41.89 6.76
N VAL A 300 17.62 42.67 6.50
CA VAL A 300 17.84 43.95 7.18
C VAL A 300 16.88 45.01 6.59
N PRO A 301 16.02 45.66 7.40
CA PRO A 301 15.22 46.77 6.91
C PRO A 301 16.11 47.98 6.65
N ILE A 302 16.15 48.45 5.40
CA ILE A 302 16.89 49.65 5.00
C ILE A 302 15.85 50.74 4.70
N THR A 303 15.85 51.80 5.50
CA THR A 303 15.00 52.97 5.27
C THR A 303 15.88 54.21 5.20
N PHE A 304 15.80 54.91 4.07
CA PHE A 304 16.42 56.20 3.85
C PHE A 304 15.30 57.23 3.75
N THR A 305 15.34 58.30 4.54
CA THR A 305 14.22 59.23 4.71
C THR A 305 13.92 60.09 3.48
N ASP A 306 14.84 60.16 2.51
CA ASP A 306 14.74 61.03 1.32
C ASP A 306 15.26 60.38 0.03
N ASP A 307 14.94 59.11 -0.18
CA ASP A 307 15.40 58.34 -1.35
C ASP A 307 14.47 58.44 -2.58
N PRO A 308 15.01 58.59 -3.82
CA PRO A 308 16.43 58.72 -4.18
C PRO A 308 16.99 60.15 -4.03
N LEU A 309 18.30 60.28 -3.79
CA LEU A 309 18.97 61.57 -3.83
C LEU A 309 19.07 62.04 -5.29
N VAL A 310 18.33 63.08 -5.65
CA VAL A 310 18.38 63.62 -7.02
C VAL A 310 19.62 64.50 -7.16
N VAL A 311 20.44 64.18 -8.17
CA VAL A 311 21.73 64.84 -8.43
C VAL A 311 21.51 66.34 -8.67
N GLN A 312 22.31 67.17 -8.00
CA GLN A 312 22.24 68.64 -8.02
C GLN A 312 21.01 69.31 -7.38
N THR A 313 20.03 68.55 -6.90
CA THR A 313 18.85 69.13 -6.21
C THR A 313 18.79 68.78 -4.74
N THR A 314 19.19 67.57 -4.35
CA THR A 314 19.25 67.20 -2.93
C THR A 314 20.62 67.58 -2.39
N ALA A 315 20.66 68.58 -1.50
CA ALA A 315 21.87 68.90 -0.76
C ALA A 315 22.24 67.70 0.11
N VAL A 316 23.48 67.23 0.02
CA VAL A 316 23.95 66.13 0.86
C VAL A 316 24.04 66.63 2.30
N GLN A 317 23.45 65.88 3.24
CA GLN A 317 23.34 66.25 4.64
C GLN A 317 23.89 65.15 5.54
N ALA A 318 24.25 65.52 6.78
CA ALA A 318 24.71 64.58 7.80
C ALA A 318 23.72 63.43 8.06
N VAL A 319 22.41 63.63 7.86
CA VAL A 319 21.39 62.57 7.99
C VAL A 319 21.66 61.39 7.05
N HIS A 320 22.11 61.63 5.81
CA HIS A 320 22.37 60.56 4.84
C HIS A 320 23.50 59.64 5.28
N ILE A 321 24.53 60.22 5.91
CA ILE A 321 25.66 59.48 6.45
C ILE A 321 25.23 58.69 7.69
N VAL A 322 24.45 59.29 8.59
CA VAL A 322 23.96 58.61 9.79
C VAL A 322 23.10 57.41 9.41
N GLU A 323 22.18 57.53 8.45
CA GLU A 323 21.36 56.41 7.97
C GLU A 323 22.21 55.29 7.35
N LEU A 324 23.22 55.62 6.53
CA LEU A 324 24.15 54.64 5.96
C LEU A 324 24.98 53.96 7.05
N ARG A 325 25.47 54.71 8.05
CA ARG A 325 26.19 54.14 9.21
C ARG A 325 25.31 53.17 9.97
N THR A 326 24.03 53.50 10.21
CA THR A 326 23.07 52.62 10.86
C THR A 326 22.84 51.34 10.05
N ALA A 327 22.59 51.45 8.74
CA ALA A 327 22.37 50.30 7.88
C ALA A 327 23.61 49.37 7.82
N ILE A 328 24.80 49.95 7.64
CA ILE A 328 26.06 49.18 7.66
C ILE A 328 26.28 48.54 9.02
N ALA A 329 26.02 49.24 10.12
CA ALA A 329 26.16 48.68 11.47
C ALA A 329 25.23 47.46 11.67
N SER A 330 24.00 47.50 11.18
CA SER A 330 23.08 46.35 11.21
C SER A 330 23.64 45.15 10.43
N PHE A 331 24.17 45.36 9.23
CA PHE A 331 24.80 44.28 8.47
C PHE A 331 26.08 43.76 9.13
N ARG A 332 26.91 44.63 9.72
CA ARG A 332 28.10 44.21 10.47
C ARG A 332 27.72 43.32 11.65
N ALA A 333 26.73 43.73 12.44
CA ALA A 333 26.23 42.95 13.56
C ALA A 333 25.69 41.58 13.11
N LEU A 334 24.92 41.54 12.01
CA LEU A 334 24.39 40.29 11.45
C LEU A 334 25.50 39.31 11.01
N ASN A 335 26.63 39.85 10.54
CA ASN A 335 27.78 39.07 10.08
C ASN A 335 28.85 38.85 11.16
N GLY A 336 28.58 39.22 12.42
CA GLY A 336 29.53 39.06 13.53
C GLY A 336 30.79 39.92 13.41
N LEU A 337 30.77 40.97 12.59
CA LEU A 337 31.89 41.90 12.45
C LEU A 337 31.92 42.89 13.62
N PRO A 338 33.12 43.29 14.10
CA PRO A 338 33.25 44.31 15.12
C PRO A 338 32.58 45.63 14.71
N THR A 339 32.09 46.40 15.69
CA THR A 339 31.60 47.76 15.46
C THR A 339 32.66 48.60 14.78
N PHE A 340 32.28 49.29 13.71
CA PHE A 340 33.20 50.18 12.99
C PHE A 340 33.44 51.47 13.78
N THR A 341 34.68 51.88 13.93
CA THR A 341 35.06 53.12 14.62
C THR A 341 35.10 54.27 13.62
N TRP A 342 34.20 55.23 13.78
CA TRP A 342 34.12 56.43 12.94
C TRP A 342 34.97 57.56 13.50
N THR A 343 35.63 58.34 12.63
CA THR A 343 36.49 59.47 13.05
C THR A 343 35.67 60.60 13.70
N ASP A 344 34.49 60.91 13.14
CA ASP A 344 33.52 61.82 13.77
C ASP A 344 32.38 61.00 14.38
N LEU A 345 32.36 60.90 15.71
CA LEU A 345 31.37 60.13 16.46
C LEU A 345 29.99 60.82 16.50
N THR A 346 29.89 62.12 16.23
CA THR A 346 28.65 62.89 16.40
C THR A 346 28.37 63.79 15.20
N LEU A 347 27.78 63.21 14.16
CA LEU A 347 27.22 63.96 13.04
C LEU A 347 25.80 64.39 13.37
N THR A 348 25.58 65.69 13.47
CA THR A 348 24.25 66.27 13.74
C THR A 348 23.62 66.77 12.44
N PRO A 349 22.43 66.27 12.04
CA PRO A 349 21.71 66.75 10.87
C PRO A 349 21.53 68.27 10.84
N GLY A 350 21.86 68.89 9.71
CA GLY A 350 21.71 70.34 9.51
C GLY A 350 22.83 71.22 10.07
N THR A 351 23.81 70.66 10.81
CA THR A 351 24.90 71.44 11.43
C THR A 351 26.30 70.90 11.14
N SER A 352 26.49 69.58 11.05
CA SER A 352 27.82 69.01 10.76
C SER A 352 28.16 69.11 9.27
N PRO A 353 29.34 69.66 8.89
CA PRO A 353 29.79 69.68 7.50
C PRO A 353 30.17 68.27 7.02
N LEU A 354 29.78 67.93 5.80
CA LEU A 354 30.19 66.67 5.19
C LEU A 354 31.59 66.76 4.61
N GLN A 355 32.41 65.79 4.97
CA GLN A 355 33.80 65.69 4.54
C GLN A 355 34.02 64.38 3.79
N ALA A 356 35.01 64.37 2.89
CA ALA A 356 35.45 63.19 2.14
C ALA A 356 35.75 61.97 3.02
N VAL A 357 36.22 62.19 4.26
CA VAL A 357 36.51 61.11 5.22
C VAL A 357 35.27 60.26 5.52
N HIS A 358 34.07 60.85 5.60
CA HIS A 358 32.84 60.12 5.88
C HIS A 358 32.51 59.10 4.78
N ILE A 359 32.70 59.48 3.52
CA ILE A 359 32.48 58.59 2.38
C ILE A 359 33.52 57.47 2.36
N LEU A 360 34.79 57.80 2.60
CA LEU A 360 35.86 56.82 2.63
C LEU A 360 35.64 55.76 3.72
N GLU A 361 35.28 56.19 4.94
CA GLU A 361 34.94 55.30 6.04
C GLU A 361 33.74 54.39 5.73
N LEU A 362 32.67 54.95 5.15
CA LEU A 362 31.49 54.17 4.75
C LEU A 362 31.86 53.10 3.71
N ARG A 363 32.68 53.45 2.71
CA ARG A 363 33.18 52.50 1.71
C ARG A 363 34.00 51.39 2.34
N THR A 364 34.90 51.72 3.26
CA THR A 364 35.71 50.72 3.99
C THR A 364 34.83 49.80 4.83
N ALA A 365 33.96 50.37 5.66
CA ALA A 365 33.06 49.62 6.54
C ALA A 365 32.12 48.68 5.76
N LEU A 366 31.62 49.13 4.60
CA LEU A 366 30.78 48.33 3.70
C LEU A 366 31.60 47.25 2.99
N SER A 367 32.82 47.56 2.54
CA SER A 367 33.70 46.58 1.88
C SER A 367 34.02 45.40 2.80
N GLU A 368 34.24 45.65 4.09
CA GLU A 368 34.43 44.59 5.09
C GLU A 368 33.19 43.68 5.23
N VAL A 369 31.97 44.23 5.14
CA VAL A 369 30.73 43.44 5.12
C VAL A 369 30.68 42.54 3.89
N TYR A 370 30.95 43.09 2.70
CA TYR A 370 30.99 42.34 1.45
C TYR A 370 32.02 41.21 1.47
N GLN A 371 33.22 41.48 1.99
CA GLN A 371 34.27 40.48 2.14
C GLN A 371 33.89 39.38 3.14
N GLY A 372 33.27 39.73 4.27
CA GLY A 372 32.75 38.76 5.24
C GLY A 372 31.68 37.83 4.66
N LEU A 373 30.90 38.32 3.69
CA LEU A 373 29.90 37.57 2.94
C LEU A 373 30.46 36.84 1.70
N LEU A 374 31.76 36.96 1.42
CA LEU A 374 32.40 36.45 0.19
C LEU A 374 31.77 36.99 -1.10
N MET A 375 31.22 38.20 -1.06
CA MET A 375 30.65 38.91 -2.21
C MET A 375 31.69 39.85 -2.85
N ALA A 376 31.54 40.12 -4.14
CA ALA A 376 32.38 41.09 -4.84
C ALA A 376 32.18 42.50 -4.26
N VAL A 377 33.28 43.15 -3.85
CA VAL A 377 33.24 44.50 -3.26
C VAL A 377 32.72 45.51 -4.29
N PRO A 378 31.83 46.45 -3.90
CA PRO A 378 31.32 47.48 -4.80
C PRO A 378 32.44 48.32 -5.43
N THR A 379 32.29 48.62 -6.71
CA THR A 379 33.11 49.61 -7.42
C THR A 379 32.36 50.94 -7.50
N TYR A 380 33.09 52.04 -7.44
CA TYR A 380 32.51 53.38 -7.40
C TYR A 380 33.04 54.21 -8.56
N THR A 381 32.20 55.10 -9.11
CA THR A 381 32.55 55.92 -10.29
C THR A 381 33.69 56.89 -9.99
N ASP A 382 33.80 57.36 -8.75
CA ASP A 382 34.90 58.18 -8.27
C ASP A 382 35.77 57.36 -7.29
N PRO A 383 36.82 56.67 -7.76
CA PRO A 383 37.67 55.82 -6.92
C PRO A 383 38.66 56.61 -6.06
N THR A 384 38.97 57.86 -6.42
CA THR A 384 40.04 58.67 -5.82
C THR A 384 39.48 59.80 -4.97
N ILE A 385 38.79 59.44 -3.88
CA ILE A 385 38.33 60.40 -2.87
C ILE A 385 39.49 60.69 -1.90
N VAL A 386 39.96 61.93 -1.87
CA VAL A 386 41.06 62.39 -1.01
C VAL A 386 40.50 63.22 0.15
N ALA A 387 40.86 62.84 1.37
CA ALA A 387 40.42 63.54 2.59
C ALA A 387 40.90 65.00 2.59
N GLY A 388 39.97 65.94 2.80
CA GLY A 388 40.27 67.38 2.80
C GLY A 388 40.33 68.03 1.42
N GLU A 389 40.35 67.27 0.32
CA GLU A 389 40.42 67.80 -1.05
C GLU A 389 39.15 67.56 -1.87
N THR A 390 38.56 66.36 -1.78
CA THR A 390 37.38 66.01 -2.57
C THR A 390 36.10 66.50 -1.90
N VAL A 391 35.26 67.24 -2.65
CA VAL A 391 33.91 67.61 -2.19
C VAL A 391 32.98 66.40 -2.31
N SER A 392 32.33 66.03 -1.21
CA SER A 392 31.34 64.94 -1.19
C SER A 392 30.08 65.34 -1.97
N LYS A 393 29.63 64.48 -2.89
CA LYS A 393 28.50 64.72 -3.80
C LYS A 393 27.37 63.72 -3.53
N ALA A 394 26.15 64.07 -3.96
CA ALA A 394 24.98 63.19 -3.85
C ALA A 394 25.20 61.84 -4.55
N ALA A 395 25.95 61.83 -5.67
CA ALA A 395 26.32 60.61 -6.38
C ALA A 395 27.10 59.63 -5.51
N HIS A 396 28.06 60.11 -4.70
CA HIS A 396 28.85 59.24 -3.82
C HIS A 396 27.98 58.53 -2.77
N VAL A 397 26.97 59.24 -2.25
CA VAL A 397 26.04 58.70 -1.26
C VAL A 397 25.04 57.76 -1.90
N GLN A 398 24.55 58.07 -3.10
CA GLN A 398 23.62 57.20 -3.82
C GLN A 398 24.28 55.85 -4.18
N GLU A 399 25.52 55.85 -4.67
CA GLU A 399 26.27 54.61 -4.94
C GLU A 399 26.41 53.74 -3.68
N LEU A 400 26.63 54.36 -2.50
CA LEU A 400 26.67 53.65 -1.22
C LEU A 400 25.29 53.11 -0.81
N ARG A 401 24.21 53.88 -1.00
CA ARG A 401 22.84 53.41 -0.74
C ARG A 401 22.50 52.20 -1.62
N ASP A 402 22.84 52.26 -2.91
CA ASP A 402 22.63 51.17 -3.86
C ASP A 402 23.47 49.93 -3.49
N ALA A 403 24.73 50.14 -3.09
CA ALA A 403 25.58 49.06 -2.61
C ALA A 403 25.08 48.43 -1.30
N VAL A 404 24.52 49.21 -0.36
CA VAL A 404 23.90 48.65 0.86
C VAL A 404 22.63 47.85 0.51
N ARG A 405 21.85 48.27 -0.48
CA ARG A 405 20.63 47.57 -0.94
C ARG A 405 20.90 46.25 -1.65
N ALA A 406 22.09 46.10 -2.24
CA ALA A 406 22.50 44.87 -2.89
C ALA A 406 22.92 43.76 -1.92
N LEU A 407 23.02 44.06 -0.62
CA LEU A 407 23.25 43.05 0.42
C LEU A 407 21.97 42.24 0.71
N PRO A 408 22.11 40.93 1.04
CA PRO A 408 21.00 39.96 1.15
C PRO A 408 20.07 40.10 2.36
#